data_AF-A0A645IZ92-F1
#
_entry.id   AF-A0A645IZ92-F1
#
_cell.length_a   1.000
_cell.length_b   1.000
_cell.length_c   1.000
_cell.angle_alpha   90.00
_cell.angle_beta   90.00
_cell.angle_gamma   90.00
#
_symmetry.space_group_name_H-M   'P 1'
#
loop_
_entity.id
_entity.type
_entity.pdbx_description
1 polymer ?
#
loop_
_entity_poly.entity_id
_entity_poly.type
_entity_poly.pdbx_seq_one_letter_code
_entity_poly.pdbx_strand_id
1 'polypeptide(L)' 'MKKEYTELDLLLFVADKVKWDQKGVPPYLEDVVNGLNISLEHGAYAYIKYLMDNKSNLKVIHPWLVDAYNSLRVKLTEIG' A
#
# COMPACT_ATOMS: atom_id res chain seq x y z
N MET A 1 6.32 -7.42 4.25
CA MET A 1 7.12 -6.38 4.93
C MET A 1 7.66 -6.98 6.21
N LYS A 2 8.94 -6.77 6.52
CA LYS A 2 9.50 -7.17 7.82
C LYS A 2 8.98 -6.23 8.91
N LYS A 3 9.04 -6.71 10.16
CA LYS A 3 8.45 -6.09 11.37
C LYS A 3 8.98 -4.67 11.69
N GLU A 4 10.07 -4.25 11.07
CA GLU A 4 10.65 -2.90 11.14
C GLU A 4 10.89 -2.42 9.71
N TYR A 5 9.88 -1.80 9.09
CA TYR A 5 10.05 -1.16 7.79
C TYR A 5 10.62 0.25 8.00
N THR A 6 11.64 0.61 7.22
CA THR A 6 12.15 1.99 7.17
C THR A 6 11.34 2.82 6.17
N GLU A 7 11.44 4.16 6.25
CA GLU A 7 10.86 5.04 5.22
C GLU A 7 11.37 4.70 3.82
N LEU A 8 12.63 4.26 3.71
CA LEU A 8 13.22 3.82 2.46
C LEU A 8 12.55 2.54 1.93
N ASP A 9 12.26 1.56 2.79
CA ASP A 9 11.55 0.34 2.39
C ASP A 9 10.13 0.68 1.89
N LEU A 10 9.48 1.66 2.52
CA LEU A 10 8.16 2.11 2.12
C LEU A 10 8.22 2.85 0.77
N LEU A 11 9.20 3.73 0.60
CA LEU A 11 9.44 4.43 -0.67
C LEU A 11 9.74 3.45 -1.80
N LEU A 12 10.62 2.47 -1.57
CA LEU A 12 10.96 1.45 -2.57
C LEU A 12 9.74 0.60 -2.92
N PHE A 13 8.95 0.24 -1.90
CA PHE A 13 7.72 -0.52 -2.08
C PHE A 13 6.71 0.26 -2.93
N VAL A 14 6.46 1.53 -2.64
CA VAL A 14 5.51 2.33 -3.42
C VAL A 14 6.04 2.61 -4.83
N ALA A 15 7.34 2.91 -4.98
CA ALA A 15 7.96 3.12 -6.29
C ALA A 15 7.83 1.89 -7.20
N ASP A 16 7.99 0.68 -6.64
CA ASP A 16 7.75 -0.58 -7.36
C ASP A 16 6.30 -0.70 -7.85
N LYS A 17 5.32 -0.18 -7.10
CA LYS A 17 3.89 -0.22 -7.50
C LYS A 17 3.50 0.87 -8.48
N VAL A 18 4.17 2.02 -8.43
CA VAL A 18 4.01 3.11 -9.42
C VAL A 18 4.63 2.70 -10.75
N LYS A 19 5.73 1.94 -10.73
CA LYS A 19 6.34 1.36 -11.94
C LYS A 19 5.50 0.19 -12.44
N TRP A 20 4.37 0.52 -13.04
CA TRP A 20 3.49 -0.46 -13.68
C TRP A 20 4.10 -0.95 -14.99
N ASP A 21 4.62 -2.19 -15.00
CA ASP A 21 5.24 -2.81 -16.18
C ASP A 21 4.22 -3.48 -17.13
N GLN A 22 2.90 -3.36 -16.88
CA GLN A 22 1.84 -3.90 -17.76
C GLN A 22 1.19 -2.82 -18.63
N LYS A 23 0.53 -3.20 -19.73
CA LYS A 23 -0.24 -2.25 -20.54
C LYS A 23 -1.48 -1.77 -19.78
N GLY A 24 -1.68 -0.46 -19.73
CA GLY A 24 -2.82 0.20 -19.08
C GLY A 24 -2.40 1.05 -17.88
N VAL A 25 -3.36 1.73 -17.26
CA VAL A 25 -3.15 2.44 -15.99
C VAL A 25 -3.67 1.52 -14.87
N PRO A 26 -2.88 1.25 -13.82
CA PRO A 26 -3.39 0.49 -12.70
C PRO A 26 -4.54 1.26 -12.04
N PRO A 27 -5.69 0.63 -11.77
CA PRO A 27 -6.83 1.30 -11.15
C PRO A 27 -6.54 1.83 -9.74
N TYR A 28 -5.47 1.35 -9.09
CA TYR A 28 -5.01 1.83 -7.78
C TYR A 28 -3.98 2.96 -7.86
N LEU A 29 -3.47 3.30 -9.06
CA LEU A 29 -2.38 4.26 -9.19
C LEU A 29 -2.80 5.65 -8.70
N GLU A 30 -4.00 6.08 -9.06
CA GLU A 30 -4.55 7.38 -8.67
C GLU A 30 -4.68 7.49 -7.15
N ASP A 31 -5.25 6.47 -6.50
CA ASP A 31 -5.37 6.41 -5.04
C ASP A 31 -4.01 6.41 -4.34
N VAL A 32 -3.02 5.68 -4.89
CA VAL A 32 -1.66 5.64 -4.36
C VAL A 32 -0.98 6.99 -4.50
N VAL A 33 -1.09 7.64 -5.66
CA VAL A 33 -0.52 8.98 -5.90
C VAL A 33 -1.18 10.02 -5.01
N ASN A 34 -2.51 9.97 -4.85
CA ASN A 34 -3.23 10.84 -3.93
C ASN A 34 -2.80 10.62 -2.47
N GLY A 35 -2.60 9.37 -2.06
CA GLY A 35 -2.06 9.03 -0.74
C GLY A 35 -0.63 9.55 -0.56
N LEU A 36 0.23 9.40 -1.57
CA LEU A 36 1.60 9.92 -1.55
C LEU A 36 1.69 11.44 -1.38
N ASN A 37 0.69 12.19 -1.87
CA ASN A 37 0.60 13.63 -1.65
C ASN A 37 0.37 14.00 -0.17
N ILE A 38 -0.13 13.06 0.64
CA ILE A 38 -0.30 13.24 2.09
C ILE A 38 0.94 12.72 2.82
N SER A 39 1.28 11.44 2.65
CA SER A 39 2.50 10.83 3.17
C SER A 39 2.82 9.51 2.48
N LEU A 40 4.06 9.01 2.65
CA LEU A 40 4.45 7.68 2.16
C LEU A 40 3.54 6.58 2.73
N GLU A 41 3.14 6.70 4.01
CA GLU A 41 2.21 5.75 4.64
C GLU A 41 0.82 5.77 4.02
N HIS A 42 0.30 6.95 3.66
CA HIS A 42 -0.99 7.05 2.98
C HIS A 42 -0.95 6.42 1.59
N GLY A 43 0.14 6.61 0.84
CA GLY A 43 0.35 5.96 -0.46
C GLY A 43 0.44 4.43 -0.32
N ALA A 44 1.21 3.93 0.64
CA ALA A 44 1.32 2.51 0.92
C ALA A 44 -0.03 1.91 1.40
N TYR A 45 -0.74 2.64 2.26
CA TYR A 45 -2.05 2.24 2.76
C TYR A 45 -3.09 2.17 1.65
N ALA A 46 -3.13 3.15 0.74
CA ALA A 46 -4.03 3.15 -0.41
C ALA A 46 -3.84 1.90 -1.28
N TYR A 47 -2.58 1.53 -1.57
CA TYR A 47 -2.27 0.30 -2.30
C TYR A 47 -2.73 -0.95 -1.55
N ILE A 48 -2.39 -1.07 -0.27
CA ILE A 48 -2.74 -2.24 0.54
C ILE A 48 -4.26 -2.33 0.73
N LYS A 49 -4.95 -1.20 0.90
CA LYS A 49 -6.41 -1.12 0.96
C LYS A 49 -7.03 -1.62 -0.35
N TYR A 50 -6.52 -1.17 -1.50
CA TYR A 50 -6.97 -1.66 -2.79
C TYR A 50 -6.81 -3.19 -2.92
N LEU A 51 -5.67 -3.75 -2.48
CA LEU A 51 -5.45 -5.20 -2.48
C LEU A 51 -6.43 -5.93 -1.54
N MET A 52 -6.72 -5.36 -0.37
CA MET A 52 -7.65 -5.93 0.60
C MET A 52 -9.11 -5.88 0.11
N ASP A 53 -9.49 -4.81 -0.59
CA ASP A 53 -10.82 -4.68 -1.21
C ASP A 53 -10.95 -5.67 -2.38
N ASN A 54 -9.86 -5.89 -3.13
CA ASN A 54 -9.78 -6.88 -4.21
C ASN A 54 -9.28 -8.26 -3.77
N LYS A 55 -9.30 -8.55 -2.46
CA LYS A 55 -8.71 -9.77 -1.90
C LYS A 55 -9.31 -11.06 -2.49
N SER A 56 -10.57 -11.01 -2.90
CA SER A 56 -11.27 -12.12 -3.54
C SER A 56 -10.69 -12.49 -4.91
N ASN A 57 -10.00 -11.55 -5.57
CA ASN A 57 -9.31 -11.76 -6.85
C ASN A 57 -7.83 -12.15 -6.66
N LEU A 58 -7.30 -12.08 -5.44
CA LEU A 58 -5.92 -12.45 -5.14
C LEU A 58 -5.81 -13.95 -4.86
N LYS A 59 -5.04 -14.66 -5.69
CA LYS A 59 -4.78 -16.12 -5.50
C LYS A 59 -4.10 -16.44 -4.17
N VAL A 60 -3.27 -15.53 -3.66
CA VAL A 60 -2.55 -15.70 -2.40
C VAL A 60 -2.45 -14.35 -1.70
N ILE A 61 -2.86 -14.30 -0.44
CA ILE A 61 -2.67 -13.14 0.43
C ILE A 61 -1.62 -13.51 1.46
N HIS A 62 -0.51 -12.78 1.45
CA HIS A 62 0.54 -13.01 2.46
C HIS A 62 0.07 -12.44 3.80
N PRO A 63 0.24 -13.14 4.94
CA PRO A 63 -0.14 -12.63 6.26
C PRO A 63 0.47 -11.25 6.58
N TRP A 64 1.68 -11.01 6.06
CA TRP A 64 2.39 -9.73 6.18
C TRP A 64 1.65 -8.54 5.56
N LEU A 65 0.80 -8.79 4.56
CA LEU A 65 -0.04 -7.75 3.96
C LEU A 65 -1.14 -7.32 4.92
N VAL A 66 -1.75 -8.29 5.61
CA VAL A 66 -2.79 -8.05 6.62
C VAL A 66 -2.20 -7.33 7.83
N ASP A 67 -1.01 -7.75 8.28
CA ASP A 67 -0.30 -7.07 9.36
C ASP A 67 0.02 -5.63 8.99
N ALA A 68 0.57 -5.39 7.79
CA ALA A 68 0.87 -4.05 7.30
C ALA A 68 -0.41 -3.19 7.19
N TYR A 69 -1.52 -3.74 6.69
CA TYR A 69 -2.81 -3.05 6.65
C TYR A 69 -3.27 -2.63 8.04
N ASN A 70 -3.22 -3.54 9.02
CA ASN A 70 -3.65 -3.24 10.38
C ASN A 70 -2.73 -2.22 11.05
N SER A 71 -1.41 -2.36 10.92
CA SER A 71 -0.44 -1.40 11.46
C SER A 71 -0.64 0.00 10.88
N LEU A 72 -0.78 0.12 9.55
CA LEU A 72 -1.02 1.40 8.90
C LEU A 72 -2.39 1.97 9.26
N ARG A 73 -3.44 1.14 9.31
CA ARG A 73 -4.77 1.58 9.73
C ARG A 73 -4.74 2.16 11.14
N VAL A 74 -4.13 1.47 12.10
CA VAL A 74 -4.00 1.96 13.48
C VAL A 74 -3.22 3.26 13.50
N LYS A 75 -2.04 3.29 12.85
CA LYS A 75 -1.18 4.48 12.78
C LYS A 75 -1.90 5.69 12.18
N LEU A 76 -2.74 5.51 11.16
CA LEU A 76 -3.50 6.58 10.52
C LEU A 76 -4.75 6.99 11.31
N THR A 77 -5.32 6.09 12.12
CA THR A 77 -6.50 6.40 12.96
C THR A 77 -6.11 7.16 14.24
N GLU A 78 -4.87 7.01 14.70
CA GLU A 78 -4.34 7.73 15.88
C GLU A 78 -3.97 9.20 15.60
N ILE A 79 -4.03 9.65 14.34
CA ILE A 79 -3.75 11.05 13.92
C ILE A 79 -5.05 11.82 13.66
N GLY A 80 -6.21 11.26 14.03
CA GLY A 80 -7.54 11.87 13.86
C GLY A 80 -8.01 12.65 15.08
#